data_AF-A0A8C0HWY1-F1
#
_entry.id   AF-A0A8C0HWY1-F1
#
_cell.length_a   1.000
_cell.length_b   1.000
_cell.length_c   1.000
_cell.angle_alpha   90.00
_cell.angle_beta   90.00
_cell.angle_gamma   90.00
#
_symmetry.space_group_name_H-M   'P 1'
#
loop_
_entity.id
_entity.type
_entity.pdbx_description
1 polymer ?
#
loop_
_entity_poly.entity_id
_entity_poly.type
_entity_poly.pdbx_seq_one_letter_code
_entity_poly.pdbx_strand_id
1 'polypeptide(L)' 'MDDSNIAAMFQMLDSSNKGSISFIQYKEALKTLGLCTADEVLKDDGHGITCEKFMREVCICPASLQAFARRF' A
#
# COMPACT_ATOMS: atom_id res chain seq x y z
N MET A 1 2.49 0.57 16.41
CA MET A 1 2.92 0.19 15.06
C MET A 1 3.20 1.50 14.36
N ASP A 2 4.45 1.75 14.01
CA ASP A 2 4.93 3.07 13.64
C ASP A 2 4.31 3.50 12.30
N ASP A 3 3.44 4.51 12.32
CA ASP A 3 2.86 5.12 11.11
C ASP A 3 3.97 5.55 10.12
N SER A 4 5.16 5.85 10.65
CA SER A 4 6.37 6.17 9.91
C SER A 4 6.84 5.05 8.97
N ASN A 5 6.68 3.77 9.33
CA ASN A 5 7.09 2.67 8.46
C ASN A 5 6.15 2.53 7.27
N ILE A 6 4.85 2.75 7.47
CA ILE A 6 3.86 2.67 6.40
C ILE A 6 4.03 3.83 5.41
N ALA A 7 4.24 5.04 5.94
CA ALA A 7 4.52 6.22 5.13
C ALA A 7 5.81 6.09 4.29
N ALA A 8 6.86 5.51 4.88
CA ALA A 8 8.11 5.22 4.16
C ALA A 8 7.89 4.20 3.04
N MET A 9 7.13 3.12 3.29
CA MET A 9 6.78 2.14 2.27
C MET A 9 5.96 2.77 1.14
N PHE A 10 5.02 3.65 1.47
CA PHE A 10 4.24 4.37 0.48
C PHE A 10 5.12 5.29 -0.36
N GLN A 11 6.08 6.00 0.24
CA GLN A 11 7.05 6.82 -0.50
C GLN A 11 7.92 6.00 -1.47
N MET A 12 8.24 4.74 -1.13
CA MET A 12 8.97 3.86 -2.05
C MET A 12 8.12 3.50 -3.29
N LEU A 13 6.81 3.39 -3.12
CA LEU A 13 5.86 3.14 -4.22
C LEU A 13 5.57 4.43 -5.02
N ASP A 14 5.44 5.55 -4.32
CA ASP A 14 5.31 6.90 -4.88
C ASP A 14 6.67 7.48 -5.26
N SER A 15 7.35 6.80 -6.17
CA SER A 15 8.63 7.26 -6.73
C SER A 15 8.50 8.57 -7.53
N SER A 16 7.27 8.99 -7.85
CA SER A 16 6.96 10.31 -8.42
C SER A 16 6.76 11.41 -7.37
N ASN A 17 6.77 11.08 -6.08
CA ASN A 17 6.56 11.98 -4.95
C ASN A 17 5.30 12.86 -5.11
N LYS A 18 4.23 12.29 -5.70
CA LYS A 18 2.96 12.99 -5.95
C LYS A 18 2.02 12.99 -4.73
N GLY A 19 2.39 12.30 -3.66
CA GLY A 19 1.53 12.03 -2.50
C GLY A 19 0.41 11.04 -2.80
N SER A 20 0.41 10.43 -3.98
CA SER A 20 -0.59 9.46 -4.44
C SER A 20 0.03 8.50 -5.44
N ILE A 21 -0.35 7.22 -5.35
CA ILE A 21 0.08 6.18 -6.28
C ILE A 21 -1.06 5.79 -7.19
N SER A 22 -0.72 5.33 -8.39
CA SER A 22 -1.72 4.78 -9.30
C SER A 22 -2.29 3.47 -8.77
N PHE A 23 -3.52 3.15 -9.18
CA PHE A 23 -4.16 1.90 -8.82
C PHE A 23 -3.34 0.66 -9.21
N ILE A 24 -2.62 0.73 -10.34
CA ILE A 24 -1.71 -0.34 -10.79
C ILE A 24 -0.59 -0.56 -9.77
N GLN A 25 0.10 0.51 -9.35
CA GLN A 25 1.18 0.43 -8.35
C GLN A 25 0.67 -0.05 -6.99
N TYR A 26 -0.52 0.42 -6.59
CA TYR A 26 -1.17 -0.06 -5.37
C TYR A 26 -1.44 -1.57 -5.43
N LYS A 27 -2.00 -2.05 -6.53
CA LYS A 27 -2.31 -3.47 -6.72
C LYS A 27 -1.06 -4.34 -6.74
N GLU A 28 0.01 -3.88 -7.40
CA GLU A 28 1.32 -4.55 -7.39
C GLU A 28 1.93 -4.61 -5.98
N ALA A 29 1.83 -3.52 -5.21
CA ALA A 29 2.28 -3.48 -3.84
C ALA A 29 1.51 -4.48 -2.97
N LEU A 30 0.18 -4.48 -3.03
CA LEU A 30 -0.66 -5.42 -2.29
C LEU A 30 -0.39 -6.88 -2.69
N LYS A 31 -0.16 -7.15 -3.98
CA LYS A 31 0.19 -8.49 -4.46
C LYS A 31 1.55 -8.94 -3.92
N THR A 32 2.52 -8.04 -3.89
CA THR A 32 3.85 -8.29 -3.29
C THR A 32 3.76 -8.50 -1.78
N LEU A 33 2.83 -7.81 -1.13
CA LEU A 33 2.52 -7.92 0.30
C LEU A 33 1.73 -9.19 0.65
N GLY A 34 1.18 -9.91 -0.33
CA GLY A 34 0.23 -11.00 -0.10
C GLY A 34 -1.09 -10.53 0.52
N LEU A 35 -1.36 -9.23 0.46
CA LEU A 35 -2.58 -8.61 0.97
C LEU A 35 -3.70 -8.57 -0.08
N CYS A 36 -3.36 -8.65 -1.37
CA CYS A 36 -4.36 -8.71 -2.42
C CYS A 36 -4.95 -10.12 -2.49
N THR A 37 -6.10 -10.33 -1.85
CA THR A 37 -6.95 -11.48 -2.19
C THR A 37 -7.55 -11.23 -3.56
N ALA A 38 -7.47 -12.21 -4.46
CA ALA A 38 -7.95 -12.09 -5.84
C ALA A 38 -9.46 -11.78 -5.96
N ASP A 39 -10.19 -11.87 -4.84
CA ASP A 39 -11.62 -11.64 -4.72
C ASP A 39 -11.97 -10.25 -4.16
N GLU A 40 -11.02 -9.52 -3.58
CA GLU A 40 -11.26 -8.14 -3.19
C GLU A 40 -11.33 -7.27 -4.44
N VAL A 41 -12.55 -6.86 -4.77
CA VAL A 41 -12.84 -5.85 -5.79
C VAL A 41 -12.35 -4.51 -5.26
N LEU A 42 -11.04 -4.30 -5.35
CA LEU A 42 -10.45 -2.98 -5.20
C LEU A 42 -11.03 -2.12 -6.31
N LYS A 43 -11.96 -1.24 -5.92
CA LYS A 43 -12.63 -0.36 -6.86
C LYS A 43 -11.72 0.82 -7.14
N ASP A 44 -11.31 0.96 -8.40
CA ASP A 44 -10.64 2.17 -8.86
C ASP A 44 -11.71 3.24 -9.03
N ASP A 45 -11.76 4.20 -8.11
CA ASP A 45 -12.64 5.36 -8.21
C ASP A 45 -12.08 6.41 -9.19
N GLY A 46 -10.99 6.11 -9.92
CA GLY A 46 -10.26 7.06 -10.78
C GLY A 46 -9.45 8.10 -10.00
N HIS A 47 -9.57 8.11 -8.68
CA HIS A 47 -8.77 8.92 -7.77
C HIS A 47 -7.54 8.12 -7.33
N GLY A 48 -6.35 8.74 -7.40
CA GLY A 48 -5.11 8.12 -6.94
C GLY A 48 -5.22 7.63 -5.50
N ILE A 49 -4.60 6.49 -5.20
CA ILE A 49 -4.58 5.93 -3.84
C ILE A 49 -3.65 6.80 -3.00
N THR A 50 -4.19 7.39 -1.93
CA THR A 50 -3.41 8.19 -0.99
C THR A 50 -2.81 7.33 0.11
N CYS A 51 -1.77 7.84 0.77
CA CYS A 51 -1.13 7.17 1.89
C CYS A 51 -2.12 6.78 2.99
N GLU A 52 -3.14 7.60 3.24
CA GLU A 52 -4.16 7.33 4.26
C GLU A 52 -5.03 6.11 3.91
N LYS A 53 -5.45 5.99 2.64
CA LYS A 53 -6.21 4.82 2.16
C LYS A 53 -5.35 3.56 2.20
N PHE A 54 -4.09 3.66 1.78
CA PHE A 54 -3.11 2.58 1.87
C PHE A 54 -2.89 2.12 3.32
N MET A 55 -2.65 3.06 4.23
CA MET A 55 -2.47 2.80 5.66
C MET A 55 -3.67 2.10 6.26
N ARG A 56 -4.90 2.54 5.95
CA ARG A 56 -6.11 1.95 6.50
C ARG A 56 -6.23 0.47 6.11
N GLU A 57 -5.98 0.15 4.85
CA GLU A 57 -6.08 -1.22 4.33
C GLU A 57 -4.96 -2.11 4.86
N VAL A 58 -3.73 -1.60 4.92
CA VAL A 58 -2.57 -2.36 5.43
C VAL A 58 -2.61 -2.52 6.97
N CYS A 59 -3.15 -1.54 7.70
CA CYS A 59 -3.28 -1.57 9.16
C CYS A 59 -4.29 -2.64 9.63
N ILE A 60 -5.23 -3.06 8.78
CA ILE A 60 -6.14 -4.18 9.08
C ILE A 60 -5.36 -5.49 9.31
N CYS A 61 -4.17 -5.65 8.70
CA CYS A 61 -3.32 -6.84 8.83
C CYS A 61 -1.87 -6.49 9.20
N PRO A 62 -1.54 -6.34 10.50
CA PRO A 62 -0.21 -5.91 10.95
C PRO A 62 0.94 -6.87 10.58
N ALA A 63 0.64 -8.15 10.32
CA ALA A 63 1.63 -9.13 9.87
C ALA A 63 2.25 -8.79 8.51
N SER A 64 1.47 -8.17 7.61
CA SER A 64 1.87 -7.91 6.23
C SER A 64 2.81 -6.72 6.10
N LEU A 65 2.68 -5.72 6.99
CA LEU A 65 3.61 -4.60 7.02
C LEU A 65 5.02 -5.03 7.44
N GLN A 66 5.10 -5.92 8.44
CA GLN A 66 6.38 -6.42 8.95
C GLN A 66 7.12 -7.25 7.88
N ALA A 67 6.38 -7.97 7.03
CA ALA A 67 6.97 -8.74 5.94
C ALA A 67 7.60 -7.84 4.85
N PHE A 68 7.05 -6.67 4.60
CA PHE A 68 7.57 -5.73 3.59
C PHE A 68 8.75 -4.92 4.08
N ALA A 69 8.67 -4.38 5.30
CA ALA A 69 9.77 -3.60 5.88
C ALA A 69 11.06 -4.43 6.05
N ARG A 70 10.96 -5.77 6.02
CA ARG A 70 12.11 -6.70 6.03
C ARG A 70 12.67 -6.99 4.64
N ARG A 71 11.96 -6.60 3.58
CA ARG A 71 12.27 -6.96 2.19
C ARG A 71 12.96 -5.84 1.41
N PHE A 72 13.12 -4.68 2.05
CA PHE A 72 13.85 -3.51 1.55
C PHE A 72 14.84 -3.03 2.59
#